data_AF-A0AAD9FB15-F1
#
_entry.id   AF-A0AAD9FB15-F1
#
_cell.length_a   1.000
_cell.length_b   1.000
_cell.length_c   1.000
_cell.angle_alpha   90.00
_cell.angle_beta   90.00
_cell.angle_gamma   90.00
#
_symmetry.space_group_name_H-M   'P 1'
#
loop_
_entity.id
_entity.type
_entity.pdbx_description
1 polymer ?
#
loop_
_entity_poly.entity_id
_entity_poly.type
_entity_poly.pdbx_seq_one_letter_code
_entity_poly.pdbx_strand_id
1 'polypeptide(L)' 'MGSSSSSMENIPNAERLMQETGFSAAHILNLYERFEFLDKDERGELRPEDFGALRELAMNPIGDRIISAFFRPG' A
#
# COMPACT_ATOMS: atom_id res chain seq x y z
N MET A 1 -18.82 16.79 -11.68
CA MET A 1 -18.26 15.43 -11.85
C MET A 1 -16.95 15.61 -12.59
N GLY A 2 -15.81 15.62 -11.90
CA GLY A 2 -14.53 15.99 -12.47
C GLY A 2 -13.40 15.14 -11.88
N SER A 3 -12.61 14.58 -12.79
CA SER A 3 -11.21 14.17 -12.65
C SER A 3 -10.83 13.29 -11.45
N SER A 4 -11.05 11.97 -11.58
CA SER A 4 -10.28 10.95 -10.84
C SER A 4 -9.70 9.86 -11.75
N SER A 5 -9.77 10.03 -13.09
CA SER A 5 -9.23 9.05 -14.04
C SER A 5 -7.71 9.06 -14.06
N SER A 6 -7.11 10.25 -13.99
CA SER A 6 -5.66 10.42 -14.20
C SER A 6 -4.79 9.79 -13.12
N SER A 7 -5.26 9.71 -11.88
CA SER A 7 -4.47 9.13 -10.79
C SER A 7 -4.49 7.60 -10.80
N MET A 8 -5.51 6.99 -11.41
CA MET A 8 -5.65 5.55 -11.46
C MET A 8 -4.84 4.91 -12.60
N GLU A 9 -4.67 5.62 -13.72
CA GLU A 9 -3.80 5.18 -14.83
C GLU A 9 -2.32 5.07 -14.42
N ASN A 10 -1.89 5.80 -13.39
CA ASN A 10 -0.53 5.74 -12.88
C ASN A 10 -0.27 4.50 -12.00
N ILE A 11 -1.33 3.80 -11.56
CA ILE A 11 -1.18 2.64 -10.68
C ILE A 11 -0.97 1.39 -11.54
N PRO A 12 0.21 0.74 -11.48
CA PRO A 12 0.47 -0.45 -12.25
C PRO A 12 -0.48 -1.58 -11.82
N ASN A 13 -1.13 -2.23 -12.80
CA ASN A 13 -2.03 -3.37 -12.58
C ASN A 13 -3.27 -3.09 -11.71
N ALA A 14 -3.73 -1.84 -11.61
CA ALA A 14 -4.88 -1.47 -10.78
C ALA A 14 -6.14 -2.33 -11.05
N GLU A 15 -6.47 -2.58 -12.32
CA GLU A 15 -7.62 -3.39 -12.70
C GLU A 15 -7.52 -4.84 -12.19
N ARG A 16 -6.32 -5.45 -12.26
CA ARG A 16 -6.11 -6.81 -11.72
C ARG A 16 -6.26 -6.83 -10.21
N LEU A 17 -5.66 -5.85 -9.51
CA LEU A 17 -5.77 -5.74 -8.06
C LEU A 17 -7.23 -5.59 -7.62
N MET A 18 -8.03 -4.81 -8.34
CA MET A 18 -9.47 -4.69 -8.07
C MET A 18 -10.20 -6.02 -8.24
N GLN A 19 -9.88 -6.79 -9.28
CA GLN A 19 -10.49 -8.10 -9.51
C GLN A 19 -10.09 -9.14 -8.47
N GLU A 20 -8.82 -9.15 -8.05
CA GLU A 20 -8.29 -10.12 -7.08
C GLU A 20 -8.74 -9.82 -5.65
N THR A 21 -8.79 -8.54 -5.26
CA THR A 21 -9.09 -8.12 -3.88
C THR A 21 -10.55 -7.74 -3.67
N GLY A 22 -11.30 -7.45 -4.75
CA GLY A 22 -12.64 -6.88 -4.69
C GLY A 22 -12.67 -5.41 -4.24
N PHE A 23 -11.52 -4.73 -4.19
CA PHE A 23 -11.46 -3.33 -3.78
C PHE A 23 -11.99 -2.37 -4.85
N SER A 24 -12.57 -1.26 -4.38
CA SER A 24 -12.99 -0.17 -5.26
C SER A 24 -11.78 0.61 -5.75
N ALA A 25 -11.98 1.36 -6.84
CA ALA A 25 -10.96 2.24 -7.39
C ALA A 25 -10.38 3.23 -6.37
N ALA A 26 -11.25 3.80 -5.52
CA ALA A 26 -10.85 4.73 -4.48
C ALA A 26 -9.99 4.06 -3.39
N HIS A 27 -10.28 2.79 -3.06
CA HIS A 27 -9.46 2.04 -2.10
C HIS A 27 -8.07 1.75 -2.66
N ILE A 28 -7.97 1.33 -3.91
CA ILE A 28 -6.67 1.07 -4.57
C ILE A 28 -5.85 2.36 -4.65
N LEU A 29 -6.48 3.48 -5.03
CA LEU A 29 -5.82 4.79 -5.05
C LEU A 29 -5.26 5.16 -3.68
N ASN A 30 -6.08 5.08 -2.63
CA ASN A 30 -5.63 5.46 -1.29
C ASN A 30 -4.54 4.53 -0.75
N LEU A 31 -4.57 3.25 -1.11
CA LEU A 31 -3.50 2.30 -0.76
C LEU A 31 -2.20 2.62 -1.50
N TYR A 32 -2.29 3.00 -2.78
CA TYR A 32 -1.12 3.37 -3.57
C TYR A 32 -0.49 4.69 -3.07
N GLU A 33 -1.28 5.71 -2.75
CA GLU A 33 -0.77 6.95 -2.14
C GLU A 33 -0.07 6.67 -0.80
N ARG A 34 -0.61 5.75 0.02
CA ARG A 34 0.04 5.33 1.27
C ARG A 34 1.31 4.53 1.01
N PHE A 35 1.34 3.72 -0.05
CA PHE A 35 2.54 3.00 -0.46
C PHE A 35 3.65 3.98 -0.85
N GLU A 36 3.37 4.95 -1.71
CA GLU A 36 4.35 5.99 -2.10
C GLU A 36 4.84 6.82 -0.91
N PHE A 37 3.96 7.09 0.07
CA PHE A 37 4.37 7.77 1.29
C PHE A 37 5.34 6.94 2.15
N LEU A 38 5.25 5.62 2.11
CA LEU A 38 6.12 4.71 2.85
C LEU A 38 7.41 4.40 2.09
N ASP A 39 7.35 4.30 0.76
CA ASP A 39 8.49 4.08 -0.12
C ASP A 39 9.28 5.38 -0.36
N LYS A 40 10.01 5.82 0.67
CA LYS A 40 10.77 7.07 0.66
C LYS A 40 11.91 7.09 -0.37
N ASP A 41 12.36 5.93 -0.79
CA ASP A 41 13.48 5.75 -1.72
C ASP A 41 12.99 5.52 -3.17
N GLU A 42 11.67 5.58 -3.42
CA GLU A 42 11.02 5.36 -4.73
C GLU A 42 11.48 4.06 -5.42
N ARG A 43 11.62 2.99 -4.64
CA ARG A 43 12.18 1.72 -5.10
C ARG A 43 11.15 0.84 -5.78
N GLY A 44 9.86 1.11 -5.55
CA GLY A 44 8.75 0.25 -5.95
C GLY A 44 8.58 -0.97 -5.05
N GLU A 45 9.25 -1.02 -3.89
CA GLU A 45 9.14 -2.09 -2.90
C GLU A 45 9.13 -1.50 -1.48
N LEU A 46 8.35 -2.10 -0.57
CA LEU A 46 8.41 -1.76 0.85
C LEU A 46 9.25 -2.77 1.60
N ARG A 47 9.98 -2.29 2.59
CA ARG A 47 10.76 -3.11 3.52
C ARG A 47 10.18 -2.99 4.93
N PRO A 48 10.44 -3.96 5.82
CA PRO A 48 9.99 -3.88 7.20
C PRO A 48 10.36 -2.57 7.92
N GLU A 49 11.50 -1.98 7.54
CA GLU A 49 11.98 -0.69 8.06
C GLU A 49 11.09 0.49 7.68
N ASP A 50 10.46 0.49 6.50
CA ASP A 50 9.59 1.57 6.02
C ASP A 50 8.29 1.65 6.84
N PHE A 51 7.81 0.51 7.31
CA PHE A 51 6.64 0.42 8.20
C PHE A 51 6.89 1.04 9.58
N GLY A 52 8.15 1.25 9.99
CA GLY A 52 8.50 1.94 11.21
C GLY A 52 8.08 3.42 11.23
N ALA A 53 7.84 4.02 10.05
CA ALA A 53 7.30 5.38 9.94
C ALA A 53 5.82 5.49 10.34
N LEU A 54 5.08 4.38 10.36
CA LEU A 54 3.68 4.34 10.75
C LEU A 54 3.55 4.31 12.27
N ARG A 55 3.32 5.49 12.87
CA ARG A 55 3.11 5.60 14.32
C ARG A 55 1.99 4.69 14.84
N GLU A 56 0.93 4.51 14.05
CA GLU A 56 -0.19 3.62 14.40
C GLU A 56 0.23 2.15 14.48
N LEU A 57 1.13 1.72 13.60
CA LEU A 57 1.64 0.35 13.57
C LEU A 57 2.67 0.11 14.67
N ALA A 58 3.50 1.11 14.97
CA ALA A 58 4.46 1.06 16.07
C ALA A 58 3.79 0.98 17.46
N MET A 59 2.62 1.61 17.61
CA MET A 59 1.81 1.52 18.84
C MET A 59 0.95 0.25 18.90
N ASN A 60 0.88 -0.51 17.82
CA ASN A 60 0.05 -1.72 17.76
C ASN A 60 0.80 -2.89 18.41
N PRO A 61 0.24 -3.56 19.43
CA PRO A 61 0.90 -4.66 20.13
C PRO A 61 1.21 -5.88 19.24
N ILE A 62 0.63 -5.97 18.04
CA ILE A 62 0.92 -6.99 17.03
C ILE A 62 1.54 -6.42 15.76
N GLY A 63 2.02 -5.18 15.77
CA GLY A 63 2.58 -4.49 14.60
C GLY A 63 3.69 -5.30 13.93
N ASP A 64 4.67 -5.77 14.71
CA ASP A 64 5.76 -6.61 14.19
C ASP A 64 5.26 -7.90 13.54
N ARG A 65 4.19 -8.51 14.08
CA ARG A 65 3.59 -9.73 13.52
C ARG A 65 2.85 -9.45 12.21
N ILE A 66 2.19 -8.29 12.10
CA ILE A 66 1.54 -7.83 10.87
C ILE A 66 2.60 -7.62 9.80
N ILE A 67 3.65 -6.83 10.09
CA ILE A 67 4.77 -6.59 9.17
C ILE A 67 5.38 -7.92 8.74
N SER A 68 5.71 -8.78 9.71
CA SER A 68 6.27 -10.11 9.42
C SER A 68 5.35 -10.95 8.52
N ALA A 69 4.03 -10.83 8.61
CA ALA A 69 3.11 -11.60 7.77
C ALA A 69 3.19 -11.20 6.30
N PHE A 70 3.47 -9.93 5.98
CA PHE A 70 3.65 -9.46 4.61
C PHE A 70 4.96 -9.97 3.98
N PHE A 71 5.99 -10.21 4.79
CA PHE A 71 7.33 -10.59 4.31
C PHE A 71 7.71 -12.05 4.54
N ARG A 72 6.81 -12.86 5.09
CA ARG A 72 7.07 -14.29 5.26
C ARG A 72 7.13 -14.94 3.87
N PRO A 73 8.22 -15.66 3.55
CA PRO A 73 8.23 -16.52 2.37
C PRO A 73 7.12 -17.57 2.54
N GLY A 74 6.24 -17.66 1.54
CA GLY A 74 5.21 -18.69 1.44
C GLY A 74 5.80 -20.03 1.01
#